data_AF-T1H6G5-F1
#
_entry.id   AF-T1H6G5-F1
#
_cell.length_a   1.000
_cell.length_b   1.000
_cell.length_c   1.000
_cell.angle_alpha   90.00
_cell.angle_beta   90.00
_cell.angle_gamma   90.00
#
_symmetry.space_group_name_H-M   'P 1'
#
loop_
_entity.id
_entity.type
_entity.pdbx_description
1 polymer ?
#
loop_
_entity_poly.entity_id
_entity_poly.type
_entity_poly.pdbx_seq_one_letter_code
_entity_poly.pdbx_strand_id
1 'polypeptide(L)'
;GSKLDDLLSKKKTAVPVLDLSKTIIQSKEEFKRVMEKVPDFKMRPVKVRTDEIKIKEKDFSFRPPRKESKKLLRQNGIRDLFYTYADPIPNEMRGLVLMDLCTVPIDWKMLTTLRPKTKVEEEYFSRLVEMGKLQLKTEARDKREAILNPSIKKVKNKSGIIETRLITCSECGEELCN
;
A
#
# COMPACT_ATOMS: atom_id res chain seq x y z
N GLY A 1 -23.47 36.86 -10.84
CA GLY A 1 -23.52 35.41 -11.07
C GLY A 1 -22.12 34.88 -11.16
N SER A 2 -21.71 34.02 -10.22
CA SER A 2 -20.52 33.14 -10.25
C SER A 2 -20.34 32.49 -8.87
N LYS A 3 -21.23 31.57 -8.50
CA LYS A 3 -21.08 30.70 -7.32
C LYS A 3 -21.31 29.22 -7.66
N LEU A 4 -21.45 28.90 -8.95
CA LEU A 4 -21.77 27.57 -9.46
C LEU A 4 -20.56 26.87 -10.09
N ASP A 5 -19.54 27.62 -10.52
CA ASP A 5 -18.35 27.04 -11.15
C ASP A 5 -17.44 26.27 -10.18
N ASP A 6 -17.47 26.58 -8.88
CA ASP A 6 -16.67 25.87 -7.86
C ASP A 6 -17.27 24.51 -7.46
N LEU A 7 -18.54 24.25 -7.77
CA LEU A 7 -19.19 22.95 -7.53
C LEU A 7 -18.86 21.89 -8.60
N LEU A 8 -18.33 22.32 -9.75
CA LEU A 8 -17.99 21.45 -10.88
C LEU A 8 -16.53 20.98 -10.86
N SER A 9 -15.70 21.55 -9.99
CA SER A 9 -14.30 21.12 -9.79
C SER A 9 -14.18 19.98 -8.76
N LYS A 10 -15.11 19.01 -8.77
CA LYS A 10 -14.87 17.74 -8.07
C LYS A 10 -13.66 17.09 -8.73
N LYS A 11 -12.51 17.15 -8.03
CA LYS A 11 -11.33 16.34 -8.34
C LYS A 11 -11.83 14.96 -8.74
N LYS A 12 -11.52 14.53 -9.97
CA LYS A 12 -11.82 13.17 -10.44
C LYS A 12 -11.28 12.21 -9.39
N THR A 13 -12.16 11.70 -8.54
CA THR A 13 -11.85 10.60 -7.62
C THR A 13 -11.32 9.49 -8.50
N ALA A 14 -10.12 8.99 -8.19
CA ALA A 14 -9.51 7.89 -8.92
C ALA A 14 -10.55 6.79 -9.06
N VAL A 15 -10.92 6.46 -10.31
CA VAL A 15 -11.96 5.48 -10.58
C VAL A 15 -11.44 4.15 -10.01
N PRO A 16 -12.10 3.57 -9.00
CA PRO A 16 -11.67 2.29 -8.44
C PRO A 16 -11.64 1.26 -9.57
N VAL A 17 -10.62 0.40 -9.59
CA VAL A 17 -10.51 -0.66 -10.59
C VAL A 17 -11.78 -1.51 -10.53
N LEU A 18 -12.44 -1.70 -11.67
CA LEU A 18 -13.53 -2.66 -11.80
C LEU A 18 -12.94 -4.06 -11.67
N ASP A 19 -13.04 -4.66 -10.49
CA ASP A 19 -12.59 -6.03 -10.24
C ASP A 19 -13.66 -7.03 -10.73
N LEU A 20 -13.31 -7.79 -11.77
CA LEU A 20 -14.15 -8.83 -12.36
C LEU A 20 -13.63 -10.25 -12.06
N SER A 21 -12.61 -10.40 -11.22
CA SER A 21 -11.89 -11.67 -10.99
C SER A 21 -12.76 -12.83 -10.49
N LYS A 22 -13.91 -12.54 -9.88
CA LYS A 22 -14.85 -13.54 -9.33
C LYS A 22 -16.07 -13.77 -10.21
N THR A 23 -16.16 -13.11 -11.36
CA THR A 23 -17.33 -13.20 -12.25
C THR A 23 -17.19 -14.41 -13.15
N ILE A 24 -18.08 -15.40 -12.99
CA ILE A 24 -18.16 -16.58 -13.85
C ILE A 24 -19.27 -16.33 -14.87
N ILE A 25 -18.94 -16.34 -16.15
CA ILE A 25 -19.87 -16.05 -17.25
C ILE A 25 -20.35 -17.38 -17.81
N GLN A 26 -21.66 -17.65 -17.74
CA GLN A 26 -22.27 -18.90 -18.19
C GLN A 26 -23.16 -18.71 -19.42
N SER A 27 -23.54 -17.47 -19.75
CA SER A 27 -24.38 -17.14 -20.91
C SER A 27 -23.90 -15.90 -21.67
N LYS A 28 -24.35 -15.77 -22.92
CA LYS A 28 -24.01 -14.64 -23.80
C LYS A 28 -24.60 -13.33 -23.29
N GLU A 29 -25.75 -13.41 -22.63
CA GLU A 29 -26.47 -12.31 -22.02
C GLU A 29 -25.77 -11.80 -20.76
N GLU A 30 -25.13 -12.68 -19.98
CA GLU A 30 -24.28 -12.30 -18.85
C GLU A 30 -23.01 -11.61 -19.31
N PHE A 31 -22.36 -12.13 -20.35
CA PHE A 31 -21.19 -11.49 -20.96
C PHE A 31 -21.48 -10.04 -21.36
N LYS A 32 -22.62 -9.82 -22.02
CA LYS A 32 -23.03 -8.48 -22.46
C LYS A 32 -23.24 -7.52 -21.29
N ARG A 33 -23.87 -7.97 -20.20
CA ARG A 33 -24.07 -7.19 -18.97
C ARG A 33 -22.76 -6.86 -18.24
N VAL A 34 -21.77 -7.76 -18.26
CA VAL A 34 -20.45 -7.49 -17.70
C VAL A 34 -19.69 -6.48 -18.55
N MET A 35 -19.75 -6.60 -19.88
CA MET A 35 -19.12 -5.68 -20.82
C MET A 35 -19.67 -4.25 -20.72
N GLU A 36 -20.96 -4.07 -20.44
CA GLU A 36 -21.57 -2.74 -20.22
C GLU A 36 -20.98 -2.01 -19.00
N LYS A 37 -20.38 -2.73 -18.05
CA LYS A 37 -19.71 -2.13 -16.87
C LYS A 37 -18.28 -1.71 -17.17
N VAL A 38 -17.66 -2.28 -18.21
CA VAL A 38 -16.28 -1.97 -18.59
C VAL A 38 -16.25 -0.56 -19.17
N PRO A 39 -15.49 0.38 -18.56
CA PRO A 39 -15.38 1.73 -19.10
C PRO A 39 -14.81 1.70 -20.53
N ASP A 40 -15.46 2.39 -21.46
CA ASP A 40 -15.04 2.50 -22.85
C ASP A 40 -13.79 3.38 -22.95
N PHE A 41 -12.62 2.81 -22.64
CA PHE A 41 -11.33 3.47 -22.81
C PHE A 41 -11.00 3.53 -24.30
N LYS A 42 -11.52 4.57 -24.96
CA LYS A 42 -11.05 4.98 -26.28
C LYS A 42 -9.61 5.46 -26.14
N MET A 43 -8.66 4.53 -26.26
CA MET A 43 -7.26 4.85 -26.44
C MET A 43 -7.16 5.63 -27.73
N ARG A 44 -7.06 6.96 -27.63
CA ARG A 44 -6.74 7.77 -28.80
C ARG A 44 -5.32 7.34 -29.20
N PRO A 45 -5.08 6.96 -30.46
CA PRO A 45 -3.72 6.75 -30.92
C PRO A 45 -2.98 8.05 -30.65
N VAL A 46 -2.00 7.99 -29.74
CA VAL A 46 -1.12 9.12 -29.47
C VAL A 46 -0.37 9.34 -30.77
N LYS A 47 -0.80 10.35 -31.54
CA LYS A 47 -0.06 10.80 -32.71
C LYS A 47 1.22 11.45 -32.20
N VAL A 48 2.26 10.64 -32.05
CA VAL A 48 3.60 11.12 -31.77
C VAL A 48 4.01 11.99 -32.95
N ARG A 49 4.20 13.29 -32.70
CA ARG A 49 4.63 14.21 -33.76
C ARG A 49 6.08 13.85 -34.12
N THR A 50 6.48 13.98 -35.37
CA THR A 50 7.85 13.67 -35.80
C THR A 50 8.89 14.52 -35.07
N ASP A 51 8.51 15.72 -34.66
CA ASP A 51 9.24 16.66 -33.80
C ASP A 51 9.40 16.21 -32.33
N GLU A 52 8.60 15.24 -31.88
CA GLU A 52 8.71 14.56 -30.57
C GLU A 52 9.58 13.28 -30.65
N ILE A 53 9.81 12.75 -31.86
CA ILE A 53 10.66 11.58 -32.11
C ILE A 53 12.11 12.05 -32.22
N LYS A 54 12.80 12.16 -31.08
CA LYS A 54 14.24 12.44 -31.04
C LYS A 54 15.04 11.14 -31.05
N ILE A 55 15.29 10.59 -32.24
CA ILE A 55 16.34 9.59 -32.42
C ILE A 55 17.62 10.37 -32.74
N LYS A 56 18.49 10.56 -31.75
CA LYS A 56 19.81 11.20 -31.98
C LYS A 56 20.91 10.43 -31.29
N GLU A 57 21.88 10.06 -32.12
CA GLU A 57 23.06 9.27 -31.81
C GLU A 57 24.04 10.03 -30.92
N LYS A 58 24.59 9.28 -29.97
CA LYS A 58 25.75 9.55 -29.12
C LYS A 58 25.74 10.84 -28.28
N ASP A 59 25.85 10.60 -26.98
CA ASP A 59 26.28 11.56 -25.94
C ASP A 59 25.23 12.54 -25.41
N PHE A 60 24.19 12.03 -24.73
CA PHE A 60 23.39 12.89 -23.86
C PHE A 60 23.03 12.27 -22.50
N SER A 61 23.25 13.06 -21.44
CA SER A 61 22.77 12.76 -20.09
C SER A 61 21.25 12.91 -20.02
N PHE A 62 20.54 11.91 -19.50
CA PHE A 62 19.10 11.97 -19.24
C PHE A 62 18.76 12.98 -18.13
N ARG A 63 18.75 14.28 -18.45
CA ARG A 63 18.24 15.31 -17.54
C ARG A 63 16.77 15.57 -17.87
N PRO A 64 15.84 15.27 -16.95
CA PRO A 64 14.43 15.55 -17.17
C PRO A 64 14.21 17.07 -17.37
N PRO A 65 13.22 17.48 -18.18
CA PRO A 65 12.85 18.88 -18.36
C PRO A 65 12.69 19.59 -17.01
N ARG A 66 13.08 20.88 -16.91
CA ARG A 66 13.04 21.65 -15.65
C ARG A 66 11.69 21.62 -14.91
N LYS A 67 10.58 21.48 -15.64
CA LYS A 67 9.23 21.37 -15.07
C LYS A 67 8.98 19.97 -14.46
N GLU A 68 9.49 18.94 -15.09
CA GLU A 68 9.41 17.55 -14.62
C GLU A 68 10.38 17.33 -13.45
N SER A 69 11.61 17.84 -13.53
CA SER A 69 12.57 17.79 -12.43
C SER A 69 12.05 18.48 -11.16
N LYS A 70 11.35 19.63 -11.29
CA LYS A 70 10.69 20.30 -10.15
C LYS A 70 9.54 19.48 -9.55
N LYS A 71 8.75 18.80 -10.37
CA LYS A 71 7.68 17.90 -9.89
C LYS A 71 8.27 16.70 -9.15
N LEU A 72 9.28 16.07 -9.74
CA LEU A 72 10.01 14.96 -9.13
C LEU A 72 10.65 15.39 -7.80
N LEU A 73 11.28 16.57 -7.73
CA LEU A 73 11.86 17.06 -6.48
C LEU A 73 10.80 17.27 -5.39
N ARG A 74 9.60 17.75 -5.76
CA ARG A 74 8.48 17.90 -4.83
C ARG A 74 7.84 16.57 -4.42
N GLN A 75 7.99 15.55 -5.25
CA GLN A 75 7.44 14.20 -5.06
C GLN A 75 8.55 13.19 -4.72
N ASN A 76 9.67 13.62 -4.13
CA ASN A 76 10.80 12.76 -3.73
C ASN A 76 11.29 11.76 -4.81
N GLY A 77 11.27 12.16 -6.09
CA GLY A 77 11.74 11.35 -7.22
C GLY A 77 10.69 10.42 -7.84
N ILE A 78 9.46 10.45 -7.35
CA ILE A 78 8.38 9.56 -7.80
C ILE A 78 7.77 10.08 -9.11
N ARG A 79 7.85 9.29 -10.18
CA ARG A 79 7.41 9.67 -11.54
C ARG A 79 5.90 9.50 -11.78
N ASP A 80 5.31 8.44 -11.23
CA ASP A 80 3.89 8.12 -11.42
C ASP A 80 3.07 8.48 -10.18
N LEU A 81 1.80 8.86 -10.40
CA LEU A 81 0.85 8.99 -9.29
C LEU A 81 0.77 7.61 -8.61
N PHE A 82 1.19 7.50 -7.35
CA PHE A 82 1.05 6.26 -6.59
C PHE A 82 -0.35 5.71 -6.77
N TYR A 83 -0.44 4.41 -7.09
CA TYR A 83 -1.70 3.69 -7.12
C TYR A 83 -2.41 3.89 -5.77
N THR A 84 -3.45 4.71 -5.74
CA THR A 84 -4.26 4.91 -4.54
C THR A 84 -5.25 3.77 -4.46
N TYR A 85 -4.92 2.73 -3.70
CA TYR A 85 -5.90 1.78 -3.20
C TYR A 85 -6.96 2.53 -2.38
N ALA A 86 -8.19 2.03 -2.40
CA ALA A 86 -9.22 2.54 -1.51
C ALA A 86 -8.76 2.33 -0.06
N ASP A 87 -8.98 3.34 0.79
CA ASP A 87 -8.80 3.19 2.23
C ASP A 87 -9.76 2.10 2.73
N PRO A 88 -9.25 0.99 3.29
CA PRO A 88 -10.10 -0.12 3.71
C PRO A 88 -10.86 0.20 5.01
N ILE A 89 -10.57 1.33 5.67
CA ILE A 89 -11.27 1.76 6.89
C ILE A 89 -12.58 2.48 6.51
N PRO A 90 -13.74 1.96 6.96
CA PRO A 90 -15.02 2.64 6.74
C PRO A 90 -15.03 4.05 7.33
N ASN A 91 -15.72 4.99 6.69
CA ASN A 91 -15.71 6.41 7.09
C ASN A 91 -16.11 6.62 8.55
N GLU A 92 -17.10 5.86 9.03
CA GLU A 92 -17.63 5.92 10.39
C GLU A 92 -16.59 5.47 11.43
N MET A 93 -15.65 4.63 11.03
CA MET A 93 -14.66 4.01 11.93
C MET A 93 -13.33 4.76 11.95
N ARG A 94 -13.11 5.75 11.07
CA ARG A 94 -11.82 6.48 10.97
C ARG A 94 -11.41 7.22 12.24
N GLY A 95 -12.36 7.54 13.11
CA GLY A 95 -12.07 8.16 14.41
C GLY A 95 -11.47 7.21 15.45
N LEU A 96 -11.45 5.90 15.18
CA LEU A 96 -10.91 4.90 16.09
C LEU A 96 -9.44 4.65 15.80
N VAL A 97 -8.65 4.53 16.86
CA VAL A 97 -7.28 4.04 16.78
C VAL A 97 -7.33 2.52 16.66
N LEU A 98 -7.06 2.01 15.46
CA LEU A 98 -7.17 0.56 15.16
C LEU A 98 -6.34 -0.29 16.14
N MET A 99 -5.13 0.17 16.48
CA MET A 99 -4.23 -0.57 17.36
C MET A 99 -4.80 -0.74 18.77
N ASP A 100 -5.51 0.25 19.31
CA ASP A 100 -6.12 0.16 20.64
C ASP A 100 -7.11 -1.01 20.70
N LEU A 101 -7.89 -1.20 19.62
CA LEU A 101 -8.81 -2.33 19.48
C LEU A 101 -8.10 -3.69 19.35
N CYS A 102 -6.86 -3.69 18.83
CA CYS A 102 -6.09 -4.91 18.61
C CYS A 102 -5.36 -5.39 19.86
N THR A 103 -5.03 -4.50 20.80
CA THR A 103 -4.26 -4.87 22.01
C THR A 103 -5.03 -5.75 22.98
N VAL A 104 -6.37 -5.71 22.96
CA VAL A 104 -7.21 -6.45 23.91
C VAL A 104 -7.86 -7.67 23.25
N PRO A 105 -8.01 -8.79 23.97
CA PRO A 105 -8.67 -10.01 23.47
C PRO A 105 -10.20 -9.90 23.57
N ILE A 106 -10.75 -8.73 23.22
CA ILE A 106 -12.18 -8.42 23.28
C ILE A 106 -12.65 -8.14 21.85
N ASP A 107 -13.89 -8.53 21.52
CA ASP A 107 -14.51 -8.17 20.24
C ASP A 107 -14.63 -6.64 20.15
N TRP A 108 -14.17 -6.05 19.04
CA TRP A 108 -14.18 -4.61 18.82
C TRP A 108 -15.60 -4.04 18.90
N LYS A 109 -16.63 -4.82 18.59
CA LYS A 109 -18.04 -4.41 18.71
C LYS A 109 -18.43 -4.07 20.14
N MET A 110 -17.70 -4.59 21.13
CA MET A 110 -17.91 -4.31 22.55
C MET A 110 -17.05 -3.13 23.07
N LEU A 111 -16.08 -2.68 22.27
CA LEU A 111 -15.13 -1.62 22.65
C LEU A 111 -15.52 -0.24 22.12
N THR A 112 -16.48 -0.18 21.20
CA THR A 112 -16.97 1.07 20.62
C THR A 112 -18.47 0.98 20.33
N THR A 113 -19.14 2.13 20.30
CA THR A 113 -20.53 2.25 19.85
C THR A 113 -20.64 2.53 18.35
N LEU A 114 -19.53 2.85 17.67
CA LEU A 114 -19.51 3.11 16.23
C LEU A 114 -19.74 1.84 15.42
N ARG A 115 -20.45 1.96 14.30
CA ARG A 115 -20.81 0.84 13.42
C ARG A 115 -20.64 1.25 11.95
N PRO A 116 -20.02 0.40 11.10
CA PRO A 116 -20.03 0.60 9.66
C PRO A 116 -21.45 0.58 9.09
N LYS A 117 -21.68 1.27 7.97
CA LYS A 117 -23.01 1.38 7.37
C LYS A 117 -23.49 0.11 6.70
N THR A 118 -22.55 -0.66 6.14
CA THR A 118 -22.88 -1.88 5.41
C THR A 118 -22.27 -3.11 6.06
N LYS A 119 -22.92 -4.27 5.90
CA LYS A 119 -22.40 -5.56 6.37
C LYS A 119 -21.02 -5.86 5.78
N VAL A 120 -20.79 -5.47 4.53
CA VAL A 120 -19.51 -5.65 3.83
C VAL A 120 -18.40 -4.84 4.51
N GLU A 121 -18.65 -3.57 4.83
CA GLU A 121 -17.70 -2.73 5.57
C GLU A 121 -17.45 -3.25 6.99
N GLU A 122 -18.48 -3.81 7.64
CA GLU A 122 -18.33 -4.47 8.94
C GLU A 122 -17.42 -5.70 8.88
N GLU A 123 -17.56 -6.53 7.85
CA GLU A 123 -16.67 -7.66 7.61
C GLU A 123 -15.25 -7.20 7.30
N TYR A 124 -15.07 -6.14 6.50
CA TYR A 124 -13.75 -5.57 6.23
C TYR A 124 -13.09 -5.05 7.49
N PHE A 125 -13.79 -4.24 8.29
CA PHE A 125 -13.25 -3.70 9.53
C PHE A 125 -12.92 -4.81 10.53
N SER A 126 -13.76 -5.84 10.63
CA SER A 126 -13.47 -7.01 11.48
C SER A 126 -12.20 -7.74 11.05
N ARG A 127 -11.98 -7.90 9.74
CA ARG A 127 -10.74 -8.47 9.20
C ARG A 127 -9.53 -7.59 9.49
N LEU A 128 -9.66 -6.27 9.39
CA LEU A 128 -8.57 -5.34 9.74
C LEU A 128 -8.16 -5.46 11.20
N VAL A 129 -9.12 -5.53 12.12
CA VAL A 129 -8.85 -5.74 13.55
C VAL A 129 -8.16 -7.10 13.78
N GLU A 130 -8.66 -8.16 13.15
CA GLU A 130 -8.06 -9.50 13.28
C GLU A 130 -6.61 -9.54 12.75
N MET A 131 -6.36 -8.91 11.60
CA MET A 131 -5.01 -8.77 11.05
C MET A 131 -4.08 -8.02 12.00
N GLY A 132 -4.55 -6.94 12.64
CA GLY A 132 -3.77 -6.22 13.64
C GLY A 132 -3.46 -7.07 14.88
N LYS A 133 -4.41 -7.89 15.35
CA LYS A 133 -4.19 -8.85 16.44
C LYS A 133 -3.13 -9.90 16.08
N LEU A 134 -3.21 -10.46 14.87
CA LEU A 134 -2.24 -11.42 14.36
C LEU A 134 -0.85 -10.79 14.20
N GLN A 135 -0.78 -9.54 13.74
CA GLN A 135 0.47 -8.79 13.66
C GLN A 135 1.10 -8.66 15.04
N LEU A 136 0.36 -8.20 16.05
CA LEU A 136 0.88 -8.07 17.43
C LEU A 136 1.38 -9.42 17.99
N LYS A 137 0.65 -10.51 17.71
CA LYS A 137 1.05 -11.86 18.12
C LYS A 137 2.35 -12.29 17.45
N THR A 138 2.50 -12.03 16.16
CA THR A 138 3.71 -12.30 15.39
C THR A 138 4.88 -11.48 15.91
N GLU A 139 4.73 -10.17 16.08
CA GLU A 139 5.78 -9.30 16.62
C GLU A 139 6.25 -9.77 18.01
N ALA A 140 5.32 -10.17 18.88
CA ALA A 140 5.65 -10.70 20.20
C ALA A 140 6.36 -12.06 20.15
N ARG A 141 6.07 -12.89 19.14
CA ARG A 141 6.77 -14.16 18.91
C ARG A 141 8.17 -13.87 18.36
N ASP A 142 8.28 -13.06 17.31
CA ASP A 142 9.54 -12.75 16.64
C ASP A 142 10.52 -12.06 17.61
N LYS A 143 10.03 -11.19 18.51
CA LYS A 143 10.83 -10.61 19.59
C LYS A 143 11.37 -11.65 20.56
N ARG A 144 10.59 -12.68 20.89
CA ARG A 144 11.03 -13.79 21.76
C ARG A 144 12.05 -14.65 21.03
N GLU A 145 11.81 -14.99 19.78
CA GLU A 145 12.75 -15.77 18.95
C GLU A 145 14.08 -15.03 18.76
N ALA A 146 14.05 -13.72 18.51
CA ALA A 146 15.27 -12.91 18.38
C ALA A 146 16.09 -12.85 19.69
N ILE A 147 15.46 -12.94 20.86
CA ILE A 147 16.14 -13.00 22.16
C ILE A 147 16.76 -14.39 22.39
N LEU A 148 16.05 -15.44 21.99
CA LEU A 148 16.47 -16.84 22.17
C LEU A 148 17.45 -17.31 21.08
N ASN A 149 17.64 -16.54 20.01
CA ASN A 149 18.47 -16.92 18.88
C ASN A 149 19.95 -17.06 19.34
N PRO A 150 20.49 -18.29 19.38
CA PRO A 150 21.83 -18.54 19.90
C PRO A 150 22.90 -17.94 19.00
N SER A 151 22.59 -17.67 17.73
CA SER A 151 23.52 -17.11 16.75
C SER A 151 23.63 -15.58 16.83
N ILE A 152 22.96 -14.94 17.79
CA ILE A 152 22.99 -13.48 18.00
C ILE A 152 23.58 -13.17 19.38
N LYS A 153 24.68 -12.40 19.43
CA LYS A 153 25.28 -11.88 20.67
C LYS A 153 25.13 -10.37 20.77
N LYS A 154 24.75 -9.88 21.96
CA LYS A 154 24.77 -8.46 22.30
C LYS A 154 26.05 -8.14 23.08
N VAL A 155 26.88 -7.25 22.56
CA VAL A 155 28.16 -6.87 23.17
C VAL A 155 28.17 -5.36 23.41
N LYS A 156 28.54 -4.94 24.62
CA LYS A 156 28.69 -3.53 24.95
C LYS A 156 30.11 -3.08 24.58
N ASN A 157 30.24 -2.05 23.75
CA ASN A 157 31.54 -1.49 23.40
C ASN A 157 32.08 -0.56 24.51
N LYS A 158 33.33 -0.11 24.38
CA LYS A 158 34.00 0.76 25.37
C LYS A 158 33.28 2.10 25.61
N SER A 159 32.53 2.58 24.62
CA SER A 159 31.71 3.80 24.70
C SER A 159 30.32 3.55 25.29
N GLY A 160 30.03 2.30 25.69
CA GLY A 160 28.78 1.91 26.32
C GLY A 160 27.62 1.60 25.37
N ILE A 161 27.87 1.61 24.05
CA ILE A 161 26.86 1.28 23.03
C ILE A 161 26.73 -0.24 22.96
N ILE A 162 25.49 -0.73 22.95
CA ILE A 162 25.19 -2.15 22.77
C ILE A 162 25.10 -2.44 21.28
N GLU A 163 26.05 -3.24 20.78
CA GLU A 163 26.07 -3.73 19.40
C GLU A 163 25.52 -5.17 19.36
N THR A 164 24.73 -5.45 18.34
CA THR A 164 24.27 -6.81 18.03
C THR A 164 25.21 -7.41 16.98
N ARG A 165 25.82 -8.56 17.26
CA ARG A 165 26.76 -9.27 16.38
C ARG A 165 26.27 -10.70 16.14
N LEU A 166 26.49 -11.21 14.94
CA LEU A 166 26.26 -12.61 14.64
C LEU A 166 27.42 -13.47 15.16
N ILE A 167 27.12 -14.67 15.65
CA ILE A 167 28.15 -15.63 16.06
C ILE A 167 28.68 -16.32 14.81
N THR A 168 30.01 -16.31 14.68
CA THR A 168 30.76 -17.04 13.66
C THR A 168 31.17 -18.41 14.19
N CYS A 169 31.00 -19.46 13.38
CA CYS A 169 31.43 -20.81 13.73
C CYS A 169 32.96 -20.90 13.81
N SER A 170 33.48 -21.58 14.83
CA SER A 170 34.92 -21.78 15.00
C SER A 170 35.53 -22.79 14.02
N GLU A 171 34.71 -23.66 13.43
CA GLU A 171 35.18 -24.73 12.53
C GLU A 171 35.18 -24.29 11.06
N CYS A 172 34.08 -23.68 10.57
CA CYS A 172 33.97 -23.27 9.17
C CYS A 172 34.14 -21.75 8.94
N GLY A 173 34.09 -20.92 9.98
CA GLY A 173 34.20 -19.48 9.86
C GLY A 173 32.96 -18.77 9.30
N GLU A 174 31.85 -19.48 9.11
CA GLU A 174 30.59 -18.91 8.62
C GLU A 174 29.69 -18.41 9.75
N GLU A 175 28.92 -17.35 9.48
CA GLU A 175 27.88 -16.85 10.38
C GLU A 175 26.60 -17.69 10.23
N LEU A 176 25.85 -17.87 11.32
CA LEU A 176 24.59 -18.66 11.33
C LEU A 176 24.77 -20.15 10.95
N CYS A 177 25.98 -20.71 11.11
CA CYS A 177 26.22 -22.14 10.96
C CYS A 177 25.34 -22.94 11.93
N ASN A 178 24.76 -24.04 11.46
CA ASN A 178 24.07 -25.03 12.30
C ASN A 178 25.06 -25.86 13.10
#